data_AF-F0GFW8-F1
#
_entry.id   AF-F0GFW8-F1
#
_cell.length_a   1.000
_cell.length_b   1.000
_cell.length_c   1.000
_cell.angle_alpha   90.00
_cell.angle_beta   90.00
_cell.angle_gamma   90.00
#
_symmetry.space_group_name_H-M   'P 1'
#
loop_
_entity.id
_entity.type
_entity.pdbx_description
1 polymer ?
#
loop_
_entity_poly.entity_id
_entity_poly.type
_entity_poly.pdbx_seq_one_letter_code
_entity_poly.pdbx_strand_id
1 'polypeptide(L)' 'TVPVGTAQRVRAVVDEALAARGAAHRFSIVSNPEFLKEGAAVEDFMRPDRIIIGVDDDETGAIAREKMKKLY' A
#
# COMPACT_ATOMS: atom_id res chain seq x y z
N THR A 1 9.83 -1.95 5.36
CA THR A 1 9.33 -2.12 6.74
C THR A 1 9.09 -0.77 7.40
N VAL A 2 7.94 -0.57 8.06
CA VAL A 2 7.60 0.66 8.80
C VAL A 2 6.84 0.31 10.09
N PRO A 3 6.86 1.16 11.12
CA PRO A 3 6.05 0.96 12.32
C PRO A 3 4.54 0.94 12.04
N VAL A 4 3.78 0.26 12.89
CA VAL A 4 2.31 0.35 12.91
C VAL A 4 1.90 1.81 13.09
N GLY A 5 0.88 2.26 12.36
CA GLY A 5 0.44 3.66 12.37
C GLY A 5 1.04 4.53 11.26
N THR A 6 2.01 4.03 10.50
CA THR A 6 2.68 4.81 9.44
C THR A 6 1.72 5.15 8.28
N ALA A 7 0.80 4.25 7.93
CA ALA A 7 -0.17 4.50 6.86
C ALA A 7 -1.04 5.74 7.14
N GLN A 8 -1.44 5.95 8.39
CA GLN A 8 -2.21 7.11 8.83
C GLN A 8 -1.41 8.40 8.69
N ARG A 9 -0.11 8.37 9.01
CA ARG A 9 0.79 9.52 8.83
C ARG A 9 0.98 9.86 7.36
N VAL A 10 1.15 8.85 6.51
CA VAL A 10 1.25 9.03 5.05
C VAL A 10 -0.03 9.66 4.50
N ARG A 11 -1.20 9.17 4.92
CA ARG A 11 -2.49 9.74 4.51
C ARG A 11 -2.57 11.23 4.86
N ALA A 12 -2.24 11.60 6.10
CA ALA A 12 -2.25 13.00 6.54
C ALA A 12 -1.34 13.90 5.68
N VAL A 13 -0.13 13.44 5.33
CA VAL A 13 0.81 14.19 4.47
C VAL A 13 0.24 14.37 3.05
N VAL A 14 -0.38 13.33 2.49
CA VAL A 14 -1.00 13.42 1.16
C VAL A 14 -2.21 14.36 1.18
N ASP A 15 -3.05 14.28 2.20
CA ASP A 15 -4.21 15.17 2.38
C ASP A 15 -3.78 16.63 2.49
N GLU A 16 -2.74 16.94 3.28
CA GLU A 16 -2.17 18.29 3.40
C GLU A 16 -1.68 18.81 2.04
N ALA A 17 -0.95 17.98 1.29
CA ALA A 17 -0.45 18.34 -0.04
C ALA A 17 -1.59 18.58 -1.06
N LEU A 18 -2.68 17.83 -0.99
CA LEU A 18 -3.86 18.03 -1.84
C LEU A 18 -4.60 19.32 -1.46
N ALA A 19 -4.77 19.57 -0.16
CA ALA A 19 -5.40 20.79 0.34
C ALA A 19 -4.64 22.05 -0.07
N ALA A 20 -3.30 22.05 0.07
CA ALA A 20 -2.44 23.15 -0.35
C ALA A 20 -2.56 23.47 -1.86
N ARG A 21 -2.94 22.48 -2.68
CA ARG A 21 -3.15 22.62 -4.12
C ARG A 21 -4.60 22.94 -4.51
N GLY A 22 -5.52 23.04 -3.54
CA GLY A 22 -6.95 23.16 -3.81
C GLY A 22 -7.53 21.97 -4.59
N ALA A 23 -6.89 20.80 -4.50
CA ALA A 23 -7.27 19.60 -5.25
C ALA A 23 -8.03 18.61 -4.37
N ALA A 24 -9.11 18.05 -4.89
CA ALA A 24 -9.90 17.03 -4.21
C ALA A 24 -9.84 15.71 -4.99
N HIS A 25 -8.80 14.92 -4.72
CA HIS A 25 -8.63 13.58 -5.30
C HIS A 25 -8.88 12.51 -4.26
N ARG A 26 -9.59 11.44 -4.65
CA ARG A 26 -9.74 10.25 -3.81
C ARG A 26 -8.52 9.35 -3.97
N PHE A 27 -8.01 8.84 -2.86
CA PHE A 27 -6.91 7.87 -2.83
C PHE A 27 -7.02 6.94 -1.62
N SER A 28 -6.37 5.79 -1.73
CA SER A 28 -6.24 4.80 -0.66
C SER A 28 -4.76 4.56 -0.39
N ILE A 29 -4.41 4.37 0.89
CA ILE A 29 -3.08 3.94 1.29
C ILE A 29 -3.13 2.43 1.51
N VAL A 30 -2.18 1.70 0.93
CA VAL A 30 -2.09 0.24 1.03
C VAL A 30 -0.77 -0.13 1.69
N SER A 31 -0.81 -1.07 2.63
CA SER A 31 0.39 -1.70 3.16
C SER A 31 0.66 -3.00 2.40
N ASN A 32 1.82 -3.10 1.76
CA ASN A 32 2.30 -4.30 1.08
C ASN A 32 3.74 -4.56 1.54
N PRO A 33 3.93 -5.19 2.71
CA PRO A 33 5.27 -5.49 3.22
C PRO A 33 6.02 -6.44 2.28
N GLU A 34 7.34 -6.31 2.25
CA GLU A 34 8.22 -7.23 1.53
C GLU A 34 8.77 -8.30 2.48
N PHE A 35 9.14 -9.44 1.89
CA PHE A 35 9.74 -10.58 2.60
C PHE A 35 10.94 -11.13 1.82
N LEU A 36 11.66 -10.28 1.10
CA LEU A 36 12.73 -10.67 0.17
C LEU A 36 14.03 -10.87 0.94
N LYS A 37 14.79 -11.92 0.60
CA LYS A 37 16.14 -12.13 1.14
C LYS A 37 17.19 -11.53 0.22
N GLU A 38 18.21 -10.94 0.82
CA GLU A 38 19.40 -10.48 0.09
C GLU A 38 20.06 -11.66 -0.65
N GLY A 39 20.43 -11.44 -1.91
CA GLY A 39 20.99 -12.48 -2.78
C GLY A 39 19.97 -13.40 -3.47
N ALA A 40 18.69 -13.38 -3.08
CA ALA A 40 17.62 -14.19 -3.68
C ALA A 40 16.35 -13.38 -4.05
N ALA A 41 16.41 -12.05 -3.96
CA ALA A 41 15.24 -11.17 -4.06
C ALA A 41 14.40 -11.35 -5.33
N VAL A 42 15.02 -11.65 -6.48
CA VAL A 42 14.27 -11.90 -7.73
C VAL A 42 13.45 -13.19 -7.62
N GLU A 43 14.04 -14.27 -7.12
CA GLU A 43 13.32 -15.55 -6.95
C GLU A 43 12.21 -15.43 -5.90
N ASP A 44 12.52 -14.84 -4.75
CA ASP A 44 11.53 -14.62 -3.67
C ASP A 44 10.36 -13.74 -4.14
N PHE A 45 10.61 -12.75 -5.00
CA PHE A 45 9.56 -11.89 -5.56
C PHE A 45 8.69 -12.62 -6.60
N MET A 46 9.31 -13.44 -7.45
CA MET A 46 8.59 -14.16 -8.51
C MET A 46 7.84 -15.40 -7.99
N ARG A 47 8.23 -15.94 -6.83
CA ARG A 47 7.63 -17.14 -6.21
C ARG A 47 7.45 -16.95 -4.70
N PRO A 48 6.61 -16.02 -4.26
CA PRO A 48 6.39 -15.80 -2.85
C PRO A 48 5.54 -16.91 -2.23
N ASP A 49 5.82 -17.29 -0.98
CA ASP A 49 4.95 -18.19 -0.21
C ASP A 49 3.54 -17.61 -0.02
N ARG A 50 3.46 -16.28 0.15
CA ARG A 50 2.24 -15.49 0.27
C ARG A 50 2.54 -14.01 0.03
N ILE A 51 1.52 -13.27 -0.38
CA ILE A 51 1.56 -11.81 -0.47
C ILE A 51 0.60 -11.24 0.58
N ILE A 52 1.08 -10.29 1.38
CA ILE A 52 0.28 -9.64 2.42
C ILE A 52 -0.13 -8.26 1.91
N ILE A 53 -1.43 -7.98 1.89
CA ILE A 53 -2.00 -6.69 1.47
C ILE A 53 -2.92 -6.20 2.58
N GLY A 54 -2.51 -5.12 3.26
CA GLY A 54 -3.33 -4.39 4.23
C GLY A 54 -4.04 -3.22 3.56
N VAL A 55 -5.37 -3.19 3.65
CA VAL A 55 -6.24 -2.10 3.16
C VAL A 55 -7.19 -1.66 4.27
N ASP A 56 -7.77 -0.47 4.10
CA ASP A 56 -8.89 -0.01 4.93
C ASP A 56 -10.13 -0.92 4.72
N ASP A 57 -10.93 -1.13 5.75
CA ASP A 57 -12.16 -1.95 5.69
C ASP A 57 -13.36 -1.11 5.21
N ASP A 58 -13.24 -0.60 3.98
CA ASP A 58 -14.28 0.20 3.32
C ASP A 58 -14.32 -0.07 1.81
N GLU A 59 -15.25 0.59 1.10
CA GLU A 59 -15.40 0.45 -0.36
C GLU A 59 -14.11 0.81 -1.12
N THR A 60 -13.40 1.85 -0.69
CA THR A 60 -12.16 2.27 -1.35
C THR A 60 -11.04 1.27 -1.13
N GLY A 61 -10.96 0.68 0.07
CA GLY A 61 -10.05 -0.40 0.41
C GLY A 61 -10.34 -1.68 -0.39
N ALA A 62 -11.62 -2.02 -0.60
CA ALA A 62 -12.02 -3.12 -1.45
C ALA A 62 -11.57 -2.91 -2.91
N ILE A 63 -11.75 -1.71 -3.46
CA ILE A 63 -11.27 -1.35 -4.81
C ILE A 63 -9.73 -1.41 -4.87
N ALA A 64 -9.04 -0.88 -3.87
CA ALA A 64 -7.59 -0.91 -3.79
C ALA A 64 -7.05 -2.35 -3.76
N ARG A 65 -7.69 -3.23 -2.97
CA ARG A 65 -7.35 -4.66 -2.90
C ARG A 65 -7.48 -5.32 -4.27
N GLU A 66 -8.58 -5.10 -4.99
CA GLU A 66 -8.78 -5.67 -6.33
C GLU A 66 -7.78 -5.13 -7.36
N LYS A 67 -7.32 -3.88 -7.22
CA LYS A 67 -6.23 -3.35 -8.06
C LYS A 67 -4.89 -4.03 -7.74
N MET A 68 -4.56 -4.19 -6.46
CA MET A 68 -3.31 -4.82 -6.04
C MET A 68 -3.24 -6.30 -6.46
N LYS A 69 -4.35 -7.02 -6.39
CA LYS A 69 -4.45 -8.41 -6.88
C LYS A 69 -4.14 -8.58 -8.37
N LYS A 70 -4.23 -7.53 -9.19
CA LYS A 70 -3.90 -7.59 -10.62
C LYS A 70 -2.42 -7.37 -10.88
N LEU A 71 -1.69 -6.86 -9.90
CA LEU A 71 -0.27 -6.54 -10.02
C LEU A 71 0.62 -7.77 -9.72
N TYR A 72 0.05 -8.76 -9.04
CA TYR A 72 0.67 -10.04 -8.68
C TYR A 72 -0.05 -11.18 -9.39
#